data_AF-A0A2Z5YRV5-F1
#
_entry.id   AF-A0A2Z5YRV5-F1
#
_cell.length_a   1.000
_cell.length_b   1.000
_cell.length_c   1.000
_cell.angle_alpha   90.00
_cell.angle_beta   90.00
_cell.angle_gamma   90.00
#
_symmetry.space_group_name_H-M   'P 1'
#
loop_
_entity.id
_entity.type
_entity.pdbx_description
1 polymer ?
#
loop_
_entity_poly.entity_id
_entity_poly.type
_entity_poly.pdbx_seq_one_letter_code
_entity_poly.pdbx_strand_id
1 'polypeptide(L)'
;MIEVDFGDAAGGRRSFKTPEDLKQYVQAQRTAWSEHPLIKGRNNKPGDRQLREIPQAWGNLASAIDSYLAQPGAKEERLGAQVEGNAHLPKAFTTKSEIGQVIASIADDLGHEQAAGALRFHNEPSNQQVFQTFGKVHIEGALAFQQRMAGLSSKSVRGARDAARKMVEDLADDVRTHRAQLEESERAHAEKLEELVKAGEAQSEAAQEWRDAVAEEVRQQREEWDRKYEDAYEQYTEKLRLESSVKLWTERARIHNTAADAWQWRSILIAIIGLVLAGGVAWGALGLAEWLFSDAFVVTEGAPLPSGLRPTWRYEVIFASAATLLYLTVFFWIMRIVVRMYMTEHHLGIDAQSRASMAQTYLALTKEDVASDQDRAIVLASLFRPVVDGIVKDDGLPAITPAAILSGLAIGKPGGTSAGGT
;
A
#
# COMPACT_ATOMS: atom_id res chain seq x y z
N MET A 1 -46.36 95.15 42.38
CA MET A 1 -45.87 94.91 41.01
C MET A 1 -45.57 93.44 40.91
N ILE A 2 -46.06 92.77 39.86
CA ILE A 2 -45.92 91.33 39.67
C ILE A 2 -44.79 91.14 38.68
N GLU A 3 -43.68 90.56 39.12
CA GLU A 3 -42.56 90.21 38.25
C GLU A 3 -42.70 88.76 37.84
N VAL A 4 -42.52 88.49 36.54
CA VAL A 4 -42.58 87.15 35.97
C VAL A 4 -41.44 86.98 34.98
N ASP A 5 -40.64 85.95 35.16
CA ASP A 5 -39.69 85.48 34.16
C ASP A 5 -40.34 84.42 33.26
N PHE A 6 -40.74 84.83 32.06
CA PHE A 6 -41.33 83.92 31.07
C PHE A 6 -40.28 83.06 30.34
N GLY A 7 -38.99 83.29 30.57
CA GLY A 7 -37.90 82.73 29.78
C GLY A 7 -37.76 83.39 28.41
N ASP A 8 -36.58 83.22 27.80
CA ASP A 8 -36.20 83.92 26.57
C ASP A 8 -37.16 83.65 25.40
N ALA A 9 -37.69 82.42 25.32
CA ALA A 9 -38.62 82.02 24.27
C ALA A 9 -40.04 82.60 24.45
N ALA A 10 -40.50 82.83 25.68
CA ALA A 10 -41.86 83.32 25.98
C ALA A 10 -41.94 84.83 26.32
N GLY A 11 -40.86 85.56 26.04
CA GLY A 11 -40.85 87.03 26.05
C GLY A 11 -40.08 87.66 27.19
N GLY A 12 -39.24 86.86 27.88
CA GLY A 12 -38.27 87.29 28.88
C GLY A 12 -38.90 87.78 30.18
N ARG A 13 -38.06 88.39 31.04
CA ARG A 13 -38.50 88.99 32.30
C ARG A 13 -39.37 90.22 32.08
N ARG A 14 -40.56 90.24 32.69
CA ARG A 14 -41.54 91.34 32.57
C ARG A 14 -42.13 91.69 33.93
N SER A 15 -42.53 92.96 34.08
CA SER A 15 -43.20 93.46 35.27
C SER A 15 -44.59 94.00 34.93
N PHE A 16 -45.57 93.66 35.76
CA PHE A 16 -46.99 94.00 35.59
C PHE A 16 -47.49 94.79 36.79
N LYS A 17 -48.36 95.79 36.55
CA LYS A 17 -48.88 96.63 37.63
C LYS A 17 -50.03 95.93 38.36
N THR A 18 -50.87 95.22 37.61
CA THR A 18 -52.02 94.47 38.12
C THR A 18 -52.04 93.02 37.60
N PRO A 19 -52.76 92.10 38.27
CA PRO A 19 -53.01 90.76 37.74
C PRO A 19 -53.71 90.78 36.37
N GLU A 20 -54.52 91.80 36.10
CA GLU A 20 -55.21 91.97 34.82
C GLU A 20 -54.23 92.30 33.67
N ASP A 21 -53.20 93.12 33.93
CA ASP A 21 -52.16 93.41 32.92
C ASP A 21 -51.38 92.14 32.52
N LEU A 22 -51.10 91.27 33.49
CA LEU A 22 -50.47 89.97 33.25
C LEU A 22 -51.37 89.06 32.41
N LYS A 23 -52.66 89.01 32.73
CA LYS A 23 -53.66 88.24 31.98
C LYS A 23 -53.80 88.75 30.55
N GLN A 24 -53.85 90.06 30.34
CA GLN A 24 -53.88 90.68 29.01
C GLN A 24 -52.66 90.32 28.19
N TYR A 25 -51.47 90.29 28.78
CA TYR A 25 -50.26 89.86 28.07
C TYR A 25 -50.32 88.40 27.62
N VAL A 26 -50.71 87.48 28.50
CA VAL A 26 -50.85 86.04 28.20
C VAL A 26 -51.93 85.83 27.11
N GLN A 27 -53.05 86.54 27.20
CA GLN A 27 -54.10 86.52 26.18
C GLN A 27 -53.64 87.11 24.84
N ALA A 28 -52.82 88.16 24.85
CA ALA A 28 -52.24 88.73 23.65
C ALA A 28 -51.30 87.74 22.94
N GLN A 29 -50.47 87.00 23.70
CA GLN A 29 -49.62 85.95 23.12
C GLN A 29 -50.43 84.79 22.54
N ARG A 30 -51.48 84.35 23.25
CA ARG A 30 -52.42 83.34 22.73
C ARG A 30 -53.08 83.80 21.42
N THR A 31 -53.49 85.06 21.35
CA THR A 31 -54.15 85.63 20.18
C THR A 31 -53.16 85.77 19.02
N ALA A 32 -51.93 86.21 19.29
CA ALA A 32 -50.87 86.30 18.29
C ALA A 32 -50.60 84.96 17.60
N TRP A 33 -50.61 83.85 18.35
CA TRP A 33 -50.51 82.50 17.77
C TRP A 33 -51.77 82.05 17.05
N SER A 34 -52.95 82.31 17.63
CA SER A 34 -54.23 81.93 17.02
C SER A 34 -54.44 82.59 15.65
N GLU A 35 -53.96 83.83 15.49
CA GLU A 35 -54.02 84.60 14.24
C GLU A 35 -52.82 84.35 13.30
N HIS A 36 -51.79 83.64 13.77
CA HIS A 36 -50.58 83.37 12.97
C HIS A 36 -50.91 82.48 11.76
N PRO A 37 -50.33 82.72 10.56
CA PRO A 37 -50.60 81.91 9.35
C PRO A 37 -50.34 80.40 9.49
N LEU A 38 -49.51 80.02 10.47
CA LEU A 38 -49.24 78.62 10.83
C LEU A 38 -50.48 77.91 11.40
N ILE A 39 -51.36 78.64 12.09
CA ILE A 39 -52.47 78.09 12.88
C ILE A 39 -53.83 78.55 12.32
N LYS A 40 -53.95 79.82 11.96
CA LYS A 40 -55.21 80.44 11.52
C LYS A 40 -55.83 79.69 10.34
N GLY A 41 -57.08 79.25 10.50
CA GLY A 41 -57.87 78.62 9.44
C GLY A 41 -57.43 77.21 9.02
N ARG A 42 -56.55 76.54 9.77
CA ARG A 42 -56.02 75.22 9.41
C ARG A 42 -56.52 74.12 10.36
N ASN A 43 -57.41 73.26 9.85
CA ASN A 43 -58.03 72.16 10.61
C ASN A 43 -57.88 70.77 9.97
N ASN A 44 -57.36 70.69 8.74
CA ASN A 44 -57.50 69.50 7.90
C ASN A 44 -56.17 68.86 7.48
N LYS A 45 -55.01 69.39 7.87
CA LYS A 45 -53.71 68.78 7.54
C LYS A 45 -53.17 67.94 8.71
N PRO A 46 -52.48 66.81 8.42
CA PRO A 46 -51.67 66.12 9.42
C PRO A 46 -50.68 67.09 10.07
N GLY A 47 -50.62 67.10 11.41
CA GLY A 47 -49.80 68.03 12.19
C GLY A 47 -50.52 69.28 12.71
N ASP A 48 -51.64 69.70 12.11
CA ASP A 48 -52.38 70.92 12.54
C ASP A 48 -52.94 70.81 13.97
N ARG A 49 -53.22 69.57 14.44
CA ARG A 49 -53.67 69.35 15.82
C ARG A 49 -52.55 69.63 16.82
N GLN A 50 -51.35 69.17 16.54
CA GLN A 50 -50.17 69.34 17.37
C GLN A 50 -49.72 70.79 17.39
N LEU A 51 -49.73 71.49 16.25
CA LEU A 51 -49.38 72.91 16.18
C LEU A 51 -50.33 73.82 17.00
N ARG A 52 -51.56 73.38 17.26
CA ARG A 52 -52.50 74.08 18.16
C ARG A 52 -52.15 73.97 19.64
N GLU A 53 -51.20 73.11 20.01
CA GLU A 53 -50.69 73.06 21.38
C GLU A 53 -50.00 74.37 21.77
N ILE A 54 -49.45 75.12 20.80
CA ILE A 54 -48.76 76.39 21.03
C ILE A 54 -49.70 77.46 21.64
N PRO A 55 -50.84 77.83 21.01
CA PRO A 55 -51.80 78.75 21.62
C PRO A 55 -52.52 78.12 22.82
N GLN A 56 -52.65 76.79 22.88
CA GLN A 56 -53.22 76.12 24.05
C GLN A 56 -52.33 76.26 25.29
N ALA A 57 -50.99 76.22 25.16
CA ALA A 57 -50.08 76.45 26.28
C ALA A 57 -50.32 77.84 26.91
N TRP A 58 -50.42 78.88 26.08
CA TRP A 58 -50.81 80.23 26.53
C TRP A 58 -52.22 80.27 27.13
N GLY A 59 -53.18 79.50 26.58
CA GLY A 59 -54.52 79.36 27.14
C GLY A 59 -54.54 78.72 28.53
N ASN A 60 -53.76 77.66 28.73
CA ASN A 60 -53.64 76.97 30.01
C ASN A 60 -52.97 77.85 31.06
N LEU A 61 -51.97 78.66 30.66
CA LEU A 61 -51.39 79.68 31.54
C LEU A 61 -52.43 80.73 31.97
N ALA A 62 -53.27 81.21 31.04
CA ALA A 62 -54.35 82.15 31.38
C ALA A 62 -55.37 81.53 32.36
N SER A 63 -55.77 80.28 32.12
CA SER A 63 -56.69 79.56 33.03
C SER A 63 -56.08 79.27 34.40
N ALA A 64 -54.76 79.04 34.46
CA ALA A 64 -54.06 78.86 35.73
C ALA A 64 -54.00 80.17 36.55
N ILE A 65 -53.80 81.32 35.88
CA ILE A 65 -53.88 82.64 36.51
C ILE A 65 -55.28 82.87 37.09
N ASP A 66 -56.33 82.62 36.30
CA ASP A 66 -57.72 82.77 36.74
C ASP A 66 -58.06 81.86 37.93
N SER A 67 -57.60 80.61 37.86
CA SER A 67 -57.81 79.61 38.92
C SER A 67 -57.06 79.95 40.20
N TYR A 68 -55.88 80.56 40.12
CA TYR A 68 -55.14 81.04 41.29
C TYR A 68 -55.86 82.20 41.96
N LEU A 69 -56.29 83.20 41.19
CA LEU A 69 -56.98 84.39 41.71
C LEU A 69 -58.35 84.07 42.33
N ALA A 70 -59.00 83.00 41.89
CA ALA A 70 -60.27 82.54 42.46
C ALA A 70 -60.13 81.77 43.80
N GLN A 71 -58.90 81.44 44.25
CA GLN A 71 -58.71 80.70 45.50
C GLN A 71 -58.91 81.59 46.73
N PRO A 72 -59.62 81.11 47.78
CA PRO A 72 -59.72 81.83 49.04
C PRO A 72 -58.33 82.04 49.66
N GLY A 73 -57.91 83.30 49.81
CA GLY A 73 -56.59 83.66 50.37
C GLY A 73 -55.44 83.74 49.36
N ALA A 74 -55.73 83.77 48.06
CA ALA A 74 -54.73 84.04 47.03
C ALA A 74 -54.03 85.38 47.28
N LYS A 75 -52.69 85.39 47.20
CA LYS A 75 -51.88 86.59 47.38
C LYS A 75 -51.34 87.02 46.02
N GLU A 76 -51.70 88.22 45.55
CA GLU A 76 -51.23 88.75 44.26
C GLU A 76 -49.69 88.76 44.14
N GLU A 77 -49.00 88.99 45.25
CA GLU A 77 -47.53 88.97 45.33
C GLU A 77 -46.91 87.62 44.95
N ARG A 78 -47.66 86.51 45.09
CA ARG A 78 -47.19 85.16 44.74
C ARG A 78 -47.58 84.74 43.33
N LEU A 79 -48.37 85.55 42.61
CA LEU A 79 -48.85 85.21 41.27
C LEU A 79 -47.70 84.98 40.28
N GLY A 80 -46.62 85.78 40.37
CA GLY A 80 -45.47 85.62 39.48
C GLY A 80 -44.77 84.27 39.64
N ALA A 81 -44.47 83.88 40.88
CA ALA A 81 -43.89 82.56 41.19
C ALA A 81 -44.81 81.39 40.78
N GLN A 82 -46.14 81.57 40.79
CA GLN A 82 -47.08 80.55 40.33
C GLN A 82 -47.08 80.40 38.81
N VAL A 83 -46.90 81.50 38.07
CA VAL A 83 -46.75 81.45 36.62
C VAL A 83 -45.40 80.84 36.24
N GLU A 84 -44.32 81.22 36.91
CA GLU A 84 -42.97 80.67 36.72
C GLU A 84 -42.91 79.16 37.00
N GLY A 85 -43.62 78.70 38.03
CA GLY A 85 -43.72 77.27 38.39
C GLY A 85 -44.68 76.44 37.53
N ASN A 86 -45.34 77.04 36.52
CA ASN A 86 -46.36 76.34 35.74
C ASN A 86 -45.73 75.40 34.69
N ALA A 87 -46.16 74.14 34.67
CA ALA A 87 -45.66 73.13 33.73
C ALA A 87 -45.92 73.45 32.24
N HIS A 88 -46.83 74.38 31.93
CA HIS A 88 -47.09 74.82 30.57
C HIS A 88 -46.21 76.00 30.12
N LEU A 89 -45.50 76.67 31.05
CA LEU A 89 -44.63 77.78 30.72
C LEU A 89 -43.49 77.40 29.75
N PRO A 90 -42.79 76.25 29.91
CA PRO A 90 -41.76 75.83 28.95
C PRO A 90 -42.28 75.54 27.54
N LYS A 91 -43.59 75.25 27.41
CA LYS A 91 -44.26 75.00 26.12
C LYS A 91 -44.83 76.29 25.50
N ALA A 92 -44.82 77.38 26.26
CA ALA A 92 -45.22 78.69 25.81
C ALA A 92 -44.00 79.39 25.22
N PHE A 93 -44.09 79.79 23.95
CA PHE A 93 -43.10 80.66 23.30
C PHE A 93 -43.84 81.68 22.44
N THR A 94 -43.20 82.78 22.09
CA THR A 94 -43.82 83.86 21.29
C THR A 94 -43.63 83.60 19.79
N THR A 95 -44.47 84.22 18.95
CA THR A 95 -44.32 84.16 17.48
C THR A 95 -43.00 84.75 16.99
N LYS A 96 -42.37 85.63 17.78
CA LYS A 96 -41.10 86.28 17.46
C LYS A 96 -39.88 85.54 18.00
N SER A 97 -40.06 84.54 18.84
CA SER A 97 -38.96 83.73 19.36
C SER A 97 -38.25 82.95 18.25
N GLU A 98 -36.96 82.66 18.44
CA GLU A 98 -36.19 81.81 17.52
C GLU A 98 -36.89 80.48 17.28
N ILE A 99 -37.39 79.85 18.34
CA ILE A 99 -38.15 78.59 18.30
C ILE A 99 -39.42 78.73 17.46
N GLY A 100 -40.19 79.81 17.67
CA GLY A 100 -41.39 80.09 16.90
C GLY A 100 -41.12 80.32 15.42
N GLN A 101 -40.05 81.04 15.09
CA GLN A 101 -39.61 81.28 13.71
C GLN A 101 -39.08 80.00 13.04
N VAL A 102 -38.32 79.18 13.77
CA VAL A 102 -37.80 77.90 13.26
C VAL A 102 -38.96 76.95 12.96
N ILE A 103 -39.93 76.79 13.87
CA ILE A 103 -41.10 75.93 13.64
C ILE A 103 -41.94 76.45 12.47
N ALA A 104 -42.16 77.76 12.37
CA ALA A 104 -42.87 78.36 11.24
C ALA A 104 -42.14 78.11 9.91
N SER A 105 -40.82 78.33 9.88
CA SER A 105 -40.02 78.09 8.67
C SER A 105 -39.97 76.61 8.26
N ILE A 106 -40.05 75.68 9.22
CA ILE A 106 -40.15 74.23 8.91
C ILE A 106 -41.51 73.93 8.26
N ALA A 107 -42.58 74.57 8.73
CA ALA A 107 -43.89 74.41 8.14
C ALA A 107 -43.95 74.91 6.69
N ASP A 108 -43.27 76.03 6.40
CA ASP A 108 -43.19 76.60 5.06
C ASP A 108 -42.33 75.74 4.11
N ASP A 109 -41.19 75.23 4.58
CA ASP A 109 -40.23 74.51 3.73
C ASP A 109 -40.52 73.01 3.56
N LEU A 110 -41.00 72.35 4.61
CA LEU A 110 -41.13 70.90 4.67
C LEU A 110 -42.57 70.43 4.84
N GLY A 111 -43.44 71.28 5.41
CA GLY A 111 -44.84 70.98 5.65
C GLY A 111 -45.22 70.92 7.12
N HIS A 112 -46.53 70.90 7.35
CA HIS A 112 -47.14 71.03 8.68
C HIS A 112 -46.88 69.83 9.59
N GLU A 113 -46.78 68.63 9.02
CA GLU A 113 -46.51 67.41 9.79
C GLU A 113 -45.05 67.38 10.30
N GLN A 114 -44.12 67.88 9.50
CA GLN A 114 -42.72 68.07 9.90
C GLN A 114 -42.61 69.18 10.96
N ALA A 115 -43.37 70.28 10.83
CA ALA A 115 -43.42 71.32 11.86
C ALA A 115 -44.02 70.80 13.18
N ALA A 116 -45.01 69.92 13.11
CA ALA A 116 -45.54 69.22 14.28
C ALA A 116 -44.49 68.28 14.93
N GLY A 117 -43.69 67.56 14.12
CA GLY A 117 -42.56 66.78 14.61
C GLY A 117 -41.50 67.64 15.31
N ALA A 118 -41.18 68.80 14.73
CA ALA A 118 -40.28 69.80 15.31
C ALA A 118 -40.78 70.32 16.67
N LEU A 119 -42.07 70.70 16.74
CA LEU A 119 -42.70 71.17 17.97
C LEU A 119 -42.69 70.10 19.08
N ARG A 120 -43.02 68.84 18.73
CA ARG A 120 -43.00 67.73 19.70
C ARG A 120 -41.60 67.48 20.25
N PHE A 121 -40.59 67.52 19.38
CA PHE A 121 -39.20 67.38 19.79
C PHE A 121 -38.76 68.54 20.69
N HIS A 122 -39.16 69.78 20.40
CA HIS A 122 -38.89 70.92 21.27
C HIS A 122 -39.51 70.77 22.66
N ASN A 123 -40.78 70.34 22.72
CA ASN A 123 -41.52 70.23 23.98
C ASN A 123 -41.02 69.07 24.87
N GLU A 124 -40.49 68.00 24.28
CA GLU A 124 -40.08 66.78 25.00
C GLU A 124 -38.78 66.16 24.42
N PRO A 125 -37.63 66.84 24.52
CA PRO A 125 -36.40 66.44 23.82
C PRO A 125 -35.74 65.16 24.36
N SER A 126 -35.99 64.80 25.63
CA SER A 126 -35.38 63.65 26.31
C SER A 126 -36.31 62.45 26.47
N ASN A 127 -37.55 62.55 26.00
CA ASN A 127 -38.53 61.48 26.16
C ASN A 127 -38.32 60.40 25.08
N GLN A 128 -37.67 59.28 25.43
CA GLN A 128 -37.43 58.17 24.51
C GLN A 128 -38.71 57.61 23.87
N GLN A 129 -39.88 57.73 24.53
CA GLN A 129 -41.16 57.32 23.96
C GLN A 129 -41.63 58.23 22.83
N VAL A 130 -41.19 59.49 22.78
CA VAL A 130 -41.55 60.43 21.70
C VAL A 130 -41.04 59.90 20.37
N PHE A 131 -39.80 59.41 20.31
CA PHE A 131 -39.22 58.81 19.10
C PHE A 131 -39.87 57.50 18.67
N GLN A 132 -40.44 56.72 19.61
CA GLN A 132 -41.16 55.47 19.27
C GLN A 132 -42.49 55.73 18.55
N THR A 133 -43.07 56.93 18.73
CA THR A 133 -44.32 57.34 18.06
C THR A 133 -44.07 58.22 16.83
N PHE A 134 -42.81 58.52 16.50
CA PHE A 134 -42.47 59.32 15.35
C PHE A 134 -42.51 58.47 14.08
N GLY A 135 -43.47 58.74 13.20
CA GLY A 135 -43.35 58.33 11.81
C GLY A 135 -42.17 59.03 11.14
N LYS A 136 -41.71 58.51 9.99
CA LYS A 136 -40.59 59.08 9.20
C LYS A 136 -40.65 60.61 9.06
N VAL A 137 -41.84 61.15 8.81
CA VAL A 137 -42.10 62.59 8.63
C VAL A 137 -41.83 63.41 9.90
N HIS A 138 -42.13 62.86 11.09
CA HIS A 138 -41.88 63.54 12.36
C HIS A 138 -40.39 63.54 12.73
N ILE A 139 -39.65 62.47 12.39
CA ILE A 139 -38.20 62.40 12.52
C ILE A 139 -37.53 63.44 11.61
N GLU A 140 -38.00 63.55 10.35
CA GLU A 140 -37.53 64.56 9.42
C GLU A 140 -37.74 65.99 9.97
N GLY A 141 -38.89 66.24 10.60
CA GLY A 141 -39.20 67.49 11.29
C GLY A 141 -38.29 67.81 12.49
N ALA A 142 -38.08 66.84 13.37
CA ALA A 142 -37.21 67.00 14.54
C ALA A 142 -35.73 67.21 14.16
N LEU A 143 -35.26 66.50 13.14
CA LEU A 143 -33.92 66.69 12.59
C LEU A 143 -33.78 68.07 11.96
N ALA A 144 -34.78 68.51 11.18
CA ALA A 144 -34.80 69.86 10.60
C ALA A 144 -34.80 70.96 11.68
N PHE A 145 -35.50 70.74 12.80
CA PHE A 145 -35.47 71.65 13.96
C PHE A 145 -34.08 71.76 14.56
N GLN A 146 -33.45 70.63 14.89
CA GLN A 146 -32.08 70.60 15.42
C GLN A 146 -31.07 71.25 14.48
N GLN A 147 -31.18 70.97 13.17
CA GLN A 147 -30.29 71.53 12.17
C GLN A 147 -30.44 73.05 12.03
N ARG A 148 -31.66 73.57 12.04
CA ARG A 148 -31.91 75.02 11.96
C ARG A 148 -31.50 75.75 13.23
N MET A 149 -31.76 75.16 14.40
CA MET A 149 -31.23 75.67 15.67
C MET A 149 -29.69 75.65 15.71
N ALA A 150 -29.04 74.76 14.94
CA ALA A 150 -27.58 74.74 14.75
C ALA A 150 -27.07 75.60 13.57
N GLY A 151 -27.95 76.35 12.90
CA GLY A 151 -27.58 77.24 11.77
C GLY A 151 -27.36 76.54 10.42
N LEU A 152 -27.73 75.26 10.27
CA LEU A 152 -27.58 74.50 9.03
C LEU A 152 -28.78 74.71 8.08
N SER A 153 -28.52 74.98 6.80
CA SER A 153 -29.57 75.27 5.80
C SER A 153 -30.35 74.03 5.33
N SER A 154 -31.61 74.19 4.92
CA SER A 154 -32.45 73.09 4.39
C SER A 154 -31.90 72.47 3.09
N LYS A 155 -31.03 73.18 2.36
CA LYS A 155 -30.41 72.72 1.11
C LYS A 155 -29.31 71.69 1.35
N SER A 156 -28.51 71.84 2.40
CA SER A 156 -27.44 70.88 2.73
C SER A 156 -27.99 69.53 3.20
N VAL A 157 -29.16 69.53 3.84
CA VAL A 157 -29.84 68.32 4.32
C VAL A 157 -30.41 67.49 3.17
N ARG A 158 -31.03 68.16 2.18
CA ARG A 158 -31.52 67.48 0.97
C ARG A 158 -30.36 66.84 0.18
N GLY A 159 -29.25 67.56 0.02
CA GLY A 159 -28.04 67.01 -0.63
C GLY A 159 -27.49 65.77 0.08
N ALA A 160 -27.43 65.77 1.42
CA ALA A 160 -26.99 64.61 2.19
C ALA A 160 -27.95 63.40 2.05
N ARG A 161 -29.26 63.65 2.02
CA ARG A 161 -30.28 62.61 1.83
C ARG A 161 -30.19 61.96 0.45
N ASP A 162 -30.04 62.76 -0.59
CA ASP A 162 -29.98 62.26 -1.97
C ASP A 162 -28.69 61.45 -2.20
N ALA A 163 -27.57 61.89 -1.62
CA ALA A 163 -26.32 61.14 -1.63
C ALA A 163 -26.45 59.79 -0.90
N ALA A 164 -27.04 59.78 0.31
CA ALA A 164 -27.27 58.55 1.06
C ALA A 164 -28.19 57.57 0.32
N ARG A 165 -29.24 58.08 -0.34
CA ARG A 165 -30.14 57.26 -1.15
C ARG A 165 -29.39 56.60 -2.31
N LYS A 166 -28.58 57.37 -3.03
CA LYS A 166 -27.78 56.84 -4.14
C LYS A 166 -26.81 55.76 -3.66
N MET A 167 -26.12 55.97 -2.54
CA MET A 167 -25.22 54.96 -1.97
C MET A 167 -25.94 53.65 -1.60
N VAL A 168 -27.18 53.74 -1.10
CA VAL A 168 -27.98 52.54 -0.78
C VAL A 168 -28.42 51.81 -2.06
N GLU A 169 -28.78 52.55 -3.11
CA GLU A 169 -29.14 51.97 -4.41
C GLU A 169 -27.91 51.30 -5.06
N ASP A 170 -26.75 51.97 -5.08
CA ASP A 170 -25.49 51.41 -5.60
C ASP A 170 -25.06 50.16 -4.81
N LEU A 171 -25.15 50.19 -3.47
CA LEU A 171 -24.84 49.03 -2.63
C LEU A 171 -25.80 47.85 -2.87
N ALA A 172 -27.08 48.12 -3.12
CA ALA A 172 -28.06 47.08 -3.43
C ALA A 172 -27.76 46.41 -4.77
N ASP A 173 -27.27 47.15 -5.76
CA ASP A 173 -26.84 46.62 -7.06
C ASP A 173 -25.56 45.78 -6.94
N ASP A 174 -24.57 46.24 -6.17
CA ASP A 174 -23.34 45.48 -5.90
C ASP A 174 -23.64 44.16 -5.20
N VAL A 175 -24.50 44.17 -4.17
CA VAL A 175 -24.90 42.95 -3.45
C VAL A 175 -25.60 41.96 -4.39
N ARG A 176 -26.47 42.44 -5.29
CA ARG A 176 -27.13 41.58 -6.28
C ARG A 176 -26.14 40.97 -7.25
N THR A 177 -25.20 41.77 -7.75
CA THR A 177 -24.18 41.33 -8.72
C THR A 177 -23.25 40.30 -8.10
N HIS A 178 -22.72 40.57 -6.90
CA HIS A 178 -21.84 39.63 -6.21
C HIS A 178 -22.56 38.34 -5.81
N ARG A 179 -23.84 38.41 -5.45
CA ARG A 179 -24.63 37.20 -5.18
C ARG A 179 -24.76 36.32 -6.43
N ALA A 180 -25.05 36.91 -7.58
CA ALA A 180 -25.15 36.18 -8.84
C ALA A 180 -23.80 35.51 -9.22
N GLN A 181 -22.69 36.25 -9.05
CA GLN A 181 -21.34 35.71 -9.28
C GLN A 181 -21.00 34.55 -8.32
N LEU A 182 -21.38 34.65 -7.05
CA LEU A 182 -21.20 33.57 -6.08
C LEU A 182 -22.00 32.33 -6.46
N GLU A 183 -23.28 32.49 -6.83
CA GLU A 183 -24.13 31.38 -7.25
C GLU A 183 -23.60 30.70 -8.54
N GLU A 184 -23.06 31.48 -9.49
CA GLU A 184 -22.40 30.94 -10.69
C GLU A 184 -21.10 30.19 -10.34
N SER A 185 -20.27 30.76 -9.48
CA SER A 185 -19.03 30.12 -9.02
C SER A 185 -19.30 28.84 -8.24
N GLU A 186 -20.33 28.81 -7.39
CA GLU A 186 -20.73 27.61 -6.65
C GLU A 186 -21.16 26.49 -7.60
N ARG A 187 -21.96 26.81 -8.64
CA ARG A 187 -22.35 25.83 -9.66
C ARG A 187 -21.16 25.29 -10.44
N ALA A 188 -20.28 26.17 -10.92
CA ALA A 188 -19.09 25.77 -11.65
C ALA A 188 -18.15 24.89 -10.79
N HIS A 189 -18.00 25.21 -9.49
CA HIS A 189 -17.23 24.38 -8.57
C HIS A 189 -17.91 23.03 -8.30
N ALA A 190 -19.23 22.99 -8.16
CA ALA A 190 -19.97 21.74 -7.94
C ALA A 190 -19.84 20.79 -9.13
N GLU A 191 -20.01 21.29 -10.36
CA GLU A 191 -19.83 20.51 -11.59
C GLU A 191 -18.40 19.97 -11.69
N LYS A 192 -17.39 20.80 -11.41
CA LYS A 192 -15.99 20.39 -11.44
C LYS A 192 -15.65 19.36 -10.36
N LEU A 193 -16.23 19.48 -9.16
CA LEU A 193 -16.07 18.49 -8.10
C LEU A 193 -16.69 17.15 -8.51
N GLU A 194 -17.87 17.16 -9.12
CA GLU A 194 -18.50 15.93 -9.61
C GLU A 194 -17.66 15.24 -10.70
N GLU A 195 -17.10 16.01 -11.64
CA GLU A 195 -16.19 15.48 -12.67
C GLU A 195 -14.93 14.88 -12.05
N LEU A 196 -14.30 15.55 -11.10
CA LEU A 196 -13.11 15.05 -10.40
C LEU A 196 -13.39 13.79 -9.58
N VAL A 197 -14.55 13.71 -8.94
CA VAL A 197 -14.98 12.51 -8.21
C VAL A 197 -15.14 11.34 -9.16
N LYS A 198 -15.87 11.51 -10.28
CA LYS A 198 -16.04 10.45 -11.29
C LYS A 198 -14.71 10.00 -11.90
N ALA A 199 -13.83 10.96 -12.21
CA ALA A 199 -12.50 10.64 -12.72
C ALA A 199 -11.65 9.88 -11.69
N GLY A 200 -11.74 10.26 -10.41
CA GLY A 200 -11.07 9.59 -9.31
C GLY A 200 -11.58 8.17 -9.05
N GLU A 201 -12.90 7.97 -9.11
CA GLU A 201 -13.54 6.65 -8.99
C GLU A 201 -13.12 5.73 -10.13
N ALA A 202 -13.21 6.20 -11.39
CA ALA A 202 -12.77 5.42 -12.56
C ALA A 202 -11.27 5.08 -12.51
N GLN A 203 -10.43 6.02 -12.06
CA GLN A 203 -9.00 5.77 -11.89
C GLN A 203 -8.73 4.76 -10.77
N SER A 204 -9.50 4.81 -9.68
CA SER A 204 -9.39 3.87 -8.57
C SER A 204 -9.80 2.45 -8.98
N GLU A 205 -10.90 2.31 -9.72
CA GLU A 205 -11.35 1.03 -10.29
C GLU A 205 -10.32 0.46 -11.25
N ALA A 206 -9.85 1.25 -12.21
CA ALA A 206 -8.80 0.82 -13.15
C ALA A 206 -7.50 0.42 -12.42
N ALA A 207 -7.13 1.12 -11.35
CA ALA A 207 -5.97 0.77 -10.54
C ALA A 207 -6.17 -0.52 -9.72
N GLN A 208 -7.41 -0.81 -9.28
CA GLN A 208 -7.73 -2.09 -8.62
C GLN A 208 -7.67 -3.24 -9.63
N GLU A 209 -8.32 -3.11 -10.79
CA GLU A 209 -8.27 -4.12 -11.85
C GLU A 209 -6.83 -4.40 -12.30
N TRP A 210 -6.03 -3.35 -12.50
CA TRP A 210 -4.61 -3.51 -12.85
C TRP A 210 -3.84 -4.23 -11.75
N ARG A 211 -4.04 -3.88 -10.46
CA ARG A 211 -3.38 -4.56 -9.34
C ARG A 211 -3.75 -6.04 -9.28
N ASP A 212 -5.01 -6.37 -9.47
CA ASP A 212 -5.49 -7.75 -9.43
C ASP A 212 -4.95 -8.56 -10.62
N ALA A 213 -4.92 -7.97 -11.82
CA ALA A 213 -4.32 -8.59 -12.99
C ALA A 213 -2.82 -8.86 -12.81
N VAL A 214 -2.06 -7.89 -12.28
CA VAL A 214 -0.64 -8.07 -11.98
C VAL A 214 -0.43 -9.11 -10.87
N ALA A 215 -1.25 -9.11 -9.83
CA ALA A 215 -1.16 -10.10 -8.75
C ALA A 215 -1.43 -11.52 -9.25
N GLU A 216 -2.37 -11.68 -10.18
CA GLU A 216 -2.64 -12.96 -10.84
C GLU A 216 -1.48 -13.39 -11.74
N GLU A 217 -0.97 -12.50 -12.59
CA GLU A 217 0.17 -12.79 -13.46
C GLU A 217 1.41 -13.19 -12.65
N VAL A 218 1.71 -12.45 -11.56
CA VAL A 218 2.83 -12.77 -10.67
C VAL A 218 2.65 -14.11 -9.98
N ARG A 219 1.42 -14.47 -9.57
CA ARG A 219 1.14 -15.80 -9.00
C ARG A 219 1.36 -16.91 -10.03
N GLN A 220 0.83 -16.75 -11.23
CA GLN A 220 0.99 -17.73 -12.31
C GLN A 220 2.46 -17.90 -12.70
N GLN A 221 3.19 -16.79 -12.85
CA GLN A 221 4.63 -16.83 -13.12
C GLN A 221 5.39 -17.50 -11.98
N ARG A 222 5.06 -17.19 -10.71
CA ARG A 222 5.68 -17.85 -9.56
C ARG A 222 5.45 -19.35 -9.57
N GLU A 223 4.22 -19.80 -9.79
CA GLU A 223 3.89 -21.24 -9.87
C GLU A 223 4.58 -21.93 -11.06
N GLU A 224 4.73 -21.24 -12.18
CA GLU A 224 5.50 -21.74 -13.32
C GLU A 224 7.00 -21.83 -13.01
N TRP A 225 7.56 -20.81 -12.35
CA TRP A 225 8.96 -20.76 -11.94
C TRP A 225 9.28 -21.82 -10.89
N ASP A 226 8.42 -21.99 -9.88
CA ASP A 226 8.60 -22.99 -8.83
C ASP A 226 8.60 -24.40 -9.45
N ARG A 227 7.66 -24.69 -10.38
CA ARG A 227 7.64 -25.96 -11.14
C ARG A 227 8.90 -26.18 -11.97
N LYS A 228 9.33 -25.17 -12.74
CA LYS A 228 10.56 -25.25 -13.56
C LYS A 228 11.81 -25.43 -12.70
N TYR A 229 11.86 -24.76 -11.55
CA TYR A 229 12.98 -24.86 -10.63
C TYR A 229 13.06 -26.25 -10.00
N GLU A 230 11.94 -26.80 -9.54
CA GLU A 230 11.89 -28.12 -8.91
C GLU A 230 12.23 -29.22 -9.92
N ASP A 231 11.65 -29.18 -11.13
CA ASP A 231 12.00 -30.10 -12.23
C ASP A 231 13.49 -30.01 -12.61
N ALA A 232 14.03 -28.80 -12.78
CA ALA A 232 15.45 -28.62 -13.07
C ALA A 232 16.36 -29.11 -11.93
N TYR A 233 15.96 -28.90 -10.67
CA TYR A 233 16.70 -29.33 -9.50
C TYR A 233 16.73 -30.85 -9.35
N GLU A 234 15.59 -31.52 -9.56
CA GLU A 234 15.48 -32.98 -9.56
C GLU A 234 16.32 -33.60 -10.68
N GLN A 235 16.17 -33.11 -11.91
CA GLN A 235 16.96 -33.56 -13.06
C GLN A 235 18.47 -33.38 -12.84
N TYR A 236 18.90 -32.25 -12.26
CA TYR A 236 20.32 -31.99 -11.97
C TYR A 236 20.85 -32.91 -10.88
N THR A 237 20.09 -33.11 -9.80
CA THR A 237 20.47 -33.99 -8.69
C THR A 237 20.56 -35.45 -9.13
N GLU A 238 19.65 -35.90 -10.00
CA GLU A 238 19.69 -37.23 -10.60
C GLU A 238 20.91 -37.40 -11.52
N LYS A 239 21.20 -36.41 -12.38
CA LYS A 239 22.41 -36.40 -13.23
C LYS A 239 23.69 -36.52 -12.39
N LEU A 240 23.83 -35.77 -11.29
CA LEU A 240 25.01 -35.87 -10.43
C LEU A 240 25.18 -37.26 -9.83
N ARG A 241 24.09 -37.89 -9.37
CA ARG A 241 24.11 -39.24 -8.80
C ARG A 241 24.55 -40.27 -9.83
N LEU A 242 24.04 -40.20 -11.06
CA LEU A 242 24.36 -41.15 -12.12
C LEU A 242 25.77 -40.95 -12.67
N GLU A 243 26.21 -39.71 -12.90
CA GLU A 243 27.58 -39.41 -13.35
C GLU A 243 28.64 -39.90 -12.34
N SER A 244 28.37 -39.78 -11.04
CA SER A 244 29.28 -40.29 -10.01
C SER A 244 29.42 -41.81 -10.07
N SER A 245 28.32 -42.53 -10.35
CA SER A 245 28.30 -43.98 -10.53
C SER A 245 29.07 -44.40 -11.79
N VAL A 246 28.85 -43.72 -12.92
CA VAL A 246 29.58 -43.99 -14.17
C VAL A 246 31.09 -43.82 -13.97
N LYS A 247 31.52 -42.72 -13.31
CA LYS A 247 32.93 -42.49 -13.00
C LYS A 247 33.52 -43.59 -12.13
N LEU A 248 32.79 -44.02 -11.09
CA LEU A 248 33.22 -45.09 -10.19
C LEU A 248 33.45 -46.41 -10.94
N TRP A 249 32.49 -46.85 -11.73
CA TRP A 249 32.57 -48.14 -12.44
C TRP A 249 33.59 -48.11 -13.59
N THR A 250 33.73 -46.96 -14.26
CA THR A 250 34.77 -46.77 -15.29
C THR A 250 36.17 -46.87 -14.68
N GLU A 251 36.39 -46.25 -13.52
CA GLU A 251 37.69 -46.34 -12.84
C GLU A 251 37.96 -47.76 -12.33
N ARG A 252 36.95 -48.45 -11.78
CA ARG A 252 37.08 -49.85 -11.38
C ARG A 252 37.41 -50.76 -12.57
N ALA A 253 36.75 -50.57 -13.70
CA ALA A 253 37.03 -51.31 -14.93
C ALA A 253 38.49 -51.09 -15.37
N ARG A 254 38.98 -49.85 -15.30
CA ARG A 254 40.38 -49.52 -15.61
C ARG A 254 41.34 -50.25 -14.68
N ILE A 255 41.11 -50.21 -13.36
CA ILE A 255 41.96 -50.88 -12.38
C ILE A 255 42.03 -52.39 -12.65
N HIS A 256 40.88 -53.06 -12.81
CA HIS A 256 40.83 -54.50 -13.05
C HIS A 256 41.43 -54.89 -14.41
N ASN A 257 41.23 -54.10 -15.47
CA ASN A 257 41.86 -54.35 -16.76
C ASN A 257 43.39 -54.22 -16.69
N THR A 258 43.91 -53.20 -16.01
CA THR A 258 45.37 -53.06 -15.83
C THR A 258 45.96 -54.19 -14.97
N ALA A 259 45.20 -54.68 -13.98
CA ALA A 259 45.59 -55.83 -13.19
C ALA A 259 45.57 -57.13 -14.03
N ALA A 260 44.56 -57.31 -14.88
CA ALA A 260 44.47 -58.43 -15.82
C ALA A 260 45.66 -58.43 -16.78
N ASP A 261 46.00 -57.30 -17.40
CA ASP A 261 47.17 -57.16 -18.28
C ASP A 261 48.46 -57.54 -17.54
N ALA A 262 48.62 -57.08 -16.30
CA ALA A 262 49.78 -57.43 -15.48
C ALA A 262 49.83 -58.94 -15.17
N TRP A 263 48.70 -59.57 -14.84
CA TRP A 263 48.62 -61.02 -14.60
C TRP A 263 48.84 -61.84 -15.88
N GLN A 264 48.40 -61.34 -17.03
CA GLN A 264 48.67 -61.95 -18.33
C GLN A 264 50.18 -61.95 -18.63
N TRP A 265 50.85 -60.82 -18.46
CA TRP A 265 52.29 -60.74 -18.66
C TRP A 265 53.06 -61.61 -17.67
N ARG A 266 52.65 -61.62 -16.39
CA ARG A 266 53.24 -62.50 -15.38
C ARG A 266 53.03 -63.98 -15.71
N SER A 267 51.85 -64.39 -16.20
CA SER A 267 51.58 -65.78 -16.55
C SER A 267 52.45 -66.25 -17.71
N ILE A 268 52.61 -65.42 -18.75
CA ILE A 268 53.51 -65.70 -19.88
C ILE A 268 54.96 -65.82 -19.40
N LEU A 269 55.42 -64.89 -18.56
CA LEU A 269 56.78 -64.91 -18.03
C LEU A 269 57.04 -66.17 -17.17
N ILE A 270 56.12 -66.49 -16.25
CA ILE A 270 56.18 -67.70 -15.42
C ILE A 270 56.16 -68.96 -16.29
N ALA A 271 55.40 -68.96 -17.39
CA ALA A 271 55.34 -70.08 -18.32
C ALA A 271 56.71 -70.33 -18.97
N ILE A 272 57.33 -69.28 -19.50
CA ILE A 272 58.64 -69.35 -20.15
C ILE A 272 59.70 -69.79 -19.13
N ILE A 273 59.75 -69.15 -17.95
CA ILE A 273 60.72 -69.50 -16.90
C ILE A 273 60.53 -70.94 -16.43
N GLY A 274 59.29 -71.36 -16.19
CA GLY A 274 58.99 -72.72 -15.74
C GLY A 274 59.38 -73.80 -16.76
N LEU A 275 59.21 -73.54 -18.05
CA LEU A 275 59.66 -74.45 -19.10
C LEU A 275 61.19 -74.54 -19.17
N VAL A 276 61.90 -73.41 -19.03
CA VAL A 276 63.38 -73.40 -18.97
C VAL A 276 63.87 -74.16 -17.73
N LEU A 277 63.24 -73.92 -16.57
CA LEU A 277 63.55 -74.63 -15.33
C LEU A 277 63.26 -76.13 -15.42
N ALA A 278 62.21 -76.54 -16.14
CA ALA A 278 61.95 -77.97 -16.39
C ALA A 278 63.12 -78.65 -17.11
N GLY A 279 63.70 -77.99 -18.12
CA GLY A 279 64.92 -78.47 -18.78
C GLY A 279 66.13 -78.53 -17.84
N GLY A 280 66.27 -77.52 -16.98
CA GLY A 280 67.31 -77.50 -15.94
C GLY A 280 67.15 -78.60 -14.88
N VAL A 281 65.91 -78.89 -14.45
CA VAL A 281 65.58 -80.00 -13.53
C VAL A 281 65.89 -81.34 -14.20
N ALA A 282 65.52 -81.53 -15.47
CA ALA A 282 65.85 -82.75 -16.19
C ALA A 282 67.37 -82.96 -16.30
N TRP A 283 68.11 -81.92 -16.67
CA TRP A 283 69.58 -81.96 -16.76
C TRP A 283 70.24 -82.21 -15.41
N GLY A 284 69.82 -81.51 -14.36
CA GLY A 284 70.33 -81.69 -12.99
C GLY A 284 69.98 -83.06 -12.40
N ALA A 285 68.79 -83.59 -12.69
CA ALA A 285 68.38 -84.92 -12.23
C ALA A 285 69.17 -86.04 -12.91
N LEU A 286 69.58 -85.88 -14.18
CA LEU A 286 70.49 -86.82 -14.84
C LEU A 286 71.87 -86.81 -14.15
N GLY A 287 72.45 -85.64 -13.88
CA GLY A 287 73.73 -85.54 -13.17
C GLY A 287 73.68 -86.06 -11.73
N LEU A 288 72.57 -85.83 -11.03
CA LEU A 288 72.35 -86.37 -9.68
C LEU A 288 72.16 -87.89 -9.70
N ALA A 289 71.43 -88.42 -10.68
CA ALA A 289 71.26 -89.86 -10.85
C ALA A 289 72.59 -90.55 -11.16
N GLU A 290 73.42 -89.94 -12.02
CA GLU A 290 74.77 -90.43 -12.31
C GLU A 290 75.59 -90.55 -11.01
N TRP A 291 75.60 -89.52 -10.17
CA TRP A 291 76.30 -89.53 -8.89
C TRP A 291 75.70 -90.53 -7.88
N LEU A 292 74.37 -90.66 -7.84
CA LEU A 292 73.68 -91.51 -6.87
C LEU A 292 73.80 -93.01 -7.20
N PHE A 293 73.83 -93.37 -8.49
CA PHE A 293 73.85 -94.76 -8.95
C PHE A 293 75.25 -95.25 -9.37
N SER A 294 76.28 -94.40 -9.37
CA SER A 294 77.65 -94.78 -9.76
C SER A 294 78.22 -95.94 -8.95
N ASP A 295 77.89 -95.98 -7.65
CA ASP A 295 78.49 -96.93 -6.69
C ASP A 295 77.56 -98.11 -6.38
N ALA A 296 76.29 -98.03 -6.79
CA ALA A 296 75.25 -98.98 -6.42
C ALA A 296 75.17 -100.23 -7.32
N PHE A 297 75.82 -100.23 -8.50
CA PHE A 297 75.74 -101.31 -9.48
C PHE A 297 77.12 -101.87 -9.86
N VAL A 298 77.58 -102.89 -9.12
CA VAL A 298 78.67 -103.77 -9.57
C VAL A 298 78.12 -104.71 -10.65
N VAL A 299 78.70 -104.66 -11.85
CA VAL A 299 78.29 -105.46 -13.01
C VAL A 299 78.43 -106.96 -12.71
N THR A 300 77.32 -107.70 -12.72
CA THR A 300 77.33 -109.12 -13.06
C THR A 300 77.70 -109.23 -14.53
N GLU A 301 78.87 -109.84 -14.81
CA GLU A 301 79.37 -110.10 -16.16
C GLU A 301 78.30 -110.80 -17.02
N GLY A 302 78.03 -110.28 -18.22
CA GLY A 302 77.46 -111.12 -19.29
C GLY A 302 76.29 -110.62 -20.12
N ALA A 303 75.94 -109.32 -20.14
CA ALA A 303 74.97 -108.82 -21.14
C ALA A 303 75.57 -107.71 -22.01
N PRO A 304 75.79 -107.94 -23.32
CA PRO A 304 76.23 -106.89 -24.23
C PRO A 304 75.07 -105.90 -24.43
N LEU A 305 75.23 -104.67 -23.95
CA LEU A 305 74.29 -103.59 -24.23
C LEU A 305 74.55 -103.06 -25.65
N PRO A 306 73.51 -102.89 -26.49
CA PRO A 306 73.67 -102.26 -27.79
C PRO A 306 73.79 -100.75 -27.57
N SER A 307 74.82 -100.14 -28.17
CA SER A 307 75.21 -98.71 -28.08
C SER A 307 75.86 -98.33 -26.73
N GLY A 308 76.89 -97.48 -26.76
CA GLY A 308 77.79 -97.11 -25.64
C GLY A 308 77.15 -96.37 -24.46
N LEU A 309 75.97 -96.81 -24.04
CA LEU A 309 75.24 -96.40 -22.86
C LEU A 309 75.74 -97.19 -21.64
N ARG A 310 75.82 -96.52 -20.49
CA ARG A 310 76.24 -97.14 -19.23
C ARG A 310 75.20 -98.15 -18.72
N PRO A 311 75.56 -99.20 -17.97
CA PRO A 311 74.60 -100.16 -17.41
C PRO A 311 73.47 -99.54 -16.59
N THR A 312 73.71 -98.36 -16.00
CA THR A 312 72.77 -97.59 -15.15
C THR A 312 71.77 -96.72 -15.92
N TRP A 313 71.89 -96.59 -17.25
CA TRP A 313 71.14 -95.61 -18.05
C TRP A 313 69.62 -95.67 -17.88
N ARG A 314 69.07 -96.89 -17.68
CA ARG A 314 67.63 -97.09 -17.47
C ARG A 314 67.15 -96.44 -16.18
N TYR A 315 67.91 -96.58 -15.10
CA TYR A 315 67.59 -96.02 -13.79
C TYR A 315 67.77 -94.49 -13.76
N GLU A 316 68.78 -93.97 -14.47
CA GLU A 316 68.99 -92.53 -14.64
C GLU A 316 67.84 -91.85 -15.38
N VAL A 317 67.38 -92.44 -16.49
CA VAL A 317 66.22 -91.94 -17.24
C VAL A 317 64.93 -92.04 -16.42
N ILE A 318 64.72 -93.14 -15.67
CA ILE A 318 63.56 -93.29 -14.79
C ILE A 318 63.59 -92.23 -13.66
N PHE A 319 64.73 -92.01 -13.02
CA PHE A 319 64.85 -91.00 -11.96
C PHE A 319 64.64 -89.58 -12.50
N ALA A 320 65.31 -89.23 -13.61
CA ALA A 320 65.17 -87.92 -14.23
C ALA A 320 63.75 -87.65 -14.75
N SER A 321 63.10 -88.65 -15.35
CA SER A 321 61.70 -88.53 -15.78
C SER A 321 60.74 -88.40 -14.60
N ALA A 322 60.93 -89.15 -13.51
CA ALA A 322 60.12 -89.03 -12.29
C ALA A 322 60.28 -87.65 -11.61
N ALA A 323 61.51 -87.16 -11.48
CA ALA A 323 61.79 -85.83 -10.91
C ALA A 323 61.20 -84.71 -11.77
N THR A 324 61.35 -84.80 -13.10
CA THR A 324 60.80 -83.83 -14.05
C THR A 324 59.26 -83.87 -14.04
N LEU A 325 58.65 -85.06 -13.96
CA LEU A 325 57.20 -85.21 -13.88
C LEU A 325 56.63 -84.59 -12.59
N LEU A 326 57.30 -84.81 -11.45
CA LEU A 326 56.93 -84.19 -10.18
C LEU A 326 57.00 -82.66 -10.27
N TYR A 327 58.09 -82.12 -10.82
CA TYR A 327 58.24 -80.68 -11.05
C TYR A 327 57.12 -80.13 -11.94
N LEU A 328 56.88 -80.75 -13.10
CA LEU A 328 55.84 -80.32 -14.05
C LEU A 328 54.46 -80.34 -13.40
N THR A 329 54.17 -81.32 -12.55
CA THR A 329 52.88 -81.40 -11.83
C THR A 329 52.68 -80.18 -10.92
N VAL A 330 53.68 -79.83 -10.10
CA VAL A 330 53.61 -78.65 -9.22
C VAL A 330 53.59 -77.36 -10.04
N PHE A 331 54.38 -77.28 -11.11
CA PHE A 331 54.41 -76.14 -12.01
C PHE A 331 53.04 -75.87 -12.67
N PHE A 332 52.39 -76.91 -13.22
CA PHE A 332 51.06 -76.76 -13.81
C PHE A 332 50.01 -76.39 -12.78
N TRP A 333 50.14 -76.86 -11.54
CA TRP A 333 49.26 -76.44 -10.45
C TRP A 333 49.41 -74.94 -10.12
N ILE A 334 50.64 -74.43 -10.04
CA ILE A 334 50.91 -72.98 -9.86
C ILE A 334 50.38 -72.19 -11.07
N MET A 335 50.65 -72.65 -12.29
CA MET A 335 50.18 -72.03 -13.52
C MET A 335 48.65 -71.90 -13.53
N ARG A 336 47.93 -72.94 -13.08
CA ARG A 336 46.47 -72.91 -12.93
C ARG A 336 46.01 -71.77 -12.03
N ILE A 337 46.69 -71.54 -10.90
CA ILE A 337 46.36 -70.45 -9.96
C ILE A 337 46.59 -69.09 -10.61
N VAL A 338 47.72 -68.91 -11.30
CA VAL A 338 48.07 -67.63 -11.95
C VAL A 338 47.10 -67.30 -13.09
N VAL A 339 46.77 -68.28 -13.93
CA VAL A 339 45.78 -68.13 -15.00
C VAL A 339 44.39 -67.82 -14.42
N ARG A 340 44.02 -68.47 -13.32
CA ARG A 340 42.76 -68.16 -12.63
C ARG A 340 42.74 -66.71 -12.13
N MET A 341 43.84 -66.21 -11.57
CA MET A 341 43.94 -64.82 -11.11
C MET A 341 43.77 -63.82 -12.27
N TYR A 342 44.38 -64.12 -13.43
CA TYR A 342 44.15 -63.35 -14.66
C TYR A 342 42.66 -63.34 -15.06
N MET A 343 42.04 -64.52 -15.13
CA MET A 343 40.63 -64.64 -15.55
C MET A 343 39.70 -63.89 -14.60
N THR A 344 39.96 -63.93 -13.29
CA THR A 344 39.18 -63.18 -12.30
C THR A 344 39.26 -61.69 -12.52
N GLU A 345 40.46 -61.12 -12.62
CA GLU A 345 40.64 -59.69 -12.86
C GLU A 345 40.03 -59.27 -14.21
N HIS A 346 40.18 -60.09 -15.24
CA HIS A 346 39.59 -59.84 -16.55
C HIS A 346 38.05 -59.83 -16.52
N HIS A 347 37.44 -60.81 -15.84
CA HIS A 347 35.98 -60.86 -15.66
C HIS A 347 35.46 -59.69 -14.83
N LEU A 348 36.15 -59.30 -13.76
CA LEU A 348 35.80 -58.13 -12.95
C LEU A 348 35.88 -56.83 -13.77
N GLY A 349 36.88 -56.72 -14.64
CA GLY A 349 37.02 -55.60 -15.57
C GLY A 349 35.86 -55.52 -16.56
N ILE A 350 35.51 -56.64 -17.21
CA ILE A 350 34.38 -56.72 -18.13
C ILE A 350 33.05 -56.41 -17.42
N ASP A 351 32.83 -56.96 -16.23
CA ASP A 351 31.62 -56.70 -15.44
C ASP A 351 31.50 -55.21 -15.08
N ALA A 352 32.57 -54.60 -14.57
CA ALA A 352 32.60 -53.16 -14.26
C ALA A 352 32.40 -52.29 -15.52
N GLN A 353 32.98 -52.67 -16.66
CA GLN A 353 32.79 -51.96 -17.93
C GLN A 353 31.34 -52.06 -18.44
N SER A 354 30.72 -53.23 -18.29
CA SER A 354 29.31 -53.43 -18.65
C SER A 354 28.39 -52.56 -17.78
N ARG A 355 28.67 -52.47 -16.47
CA ARG A 355 27.94 -51.60 -15.52
C ARG A 355 28.09 -50.12 -15.87
N ALA A 356 29.31 -49.67 -16.19
CA ALA A 356 29.55 -48.30 -16.64
C ALA A 356 28.77 -47.98 -17.92
N SER A 357 28.78 -48.89 -18.90
CA SER A 357 28.06 -48.72 -20.17
C SER A 357 26.55 -48.70 -19.98
N MET A 358 25.98 -49.57 -19.13
CA MET A 358 24.56 -49.56 -18.79
C MET A 358 24.13 -48.25 -18.12
N ALA A 359 24.91 -47.77 -17.14
CA ALA A 359 24.65 -46.50 -16.48
C ALA A 359 24.76 -45.30 -17.45
N GLN A 360 25.71 -45.34 -18.37
CA GLN A 360 25.90 -44.31 -19.39
C GLN A 360 24.76 -44.29 -20.41
N THR A 361 24.29 -45.46 -20.86
CA THR A 361 23.14 -45.59 -21.76
C THR A 361 21.86 -45.09 -21.08
N TYR A 362 21.64 -45.43 -19.81
CA TYR A 362 20.51 -44.91 -19.05
C TYR A 362 20.58 -43.37 -18.93
N LEU A 363 21.74 -42.82 -18.59
CA LEU A 363 21.94 -41.36 -18.54
C LEU A 363 21.64 -40.68 -19.90
N ALA A 364 22.01 -41.33 -21.01
CA ALA A 364 21.70 -40.85 -22.35
C ALA A 364 20.18 -40.90 -22.66
N LEU A 365 19.49 -41.97 -22.27
CA LEU A 365 18.04 -42.10 -22.44
C LEU A 365 17.24 -41.13 -21.56
N THR A 366 17.68 -40.88 -20.33
CA THR A 366 17.11 -39.85 -19.45
C THR A 366 17.33 -38.45 -20.03
N LYS A 367 18.45 -38.21 -20.73
CA LYS A 367 18.70 -36.92 -21.39
C LYS A 367 17.77 -36.66 -22.57
N GLU A 368 17.29 -37.72 -23.23
CA GLU A 368 16.35 -37.64 -24.36
C GLU A 368 14.87 -37.73 -23.93
N ASP A 369 14.60 -37.76 -22.61
CA ASP A 369 13.24 -37.91 -22.02
C ASP A 369 12.51 -39.20 -22.46
N VAL A 370 13.27 -40.25 -22.78
CA VAL A 370 12.74 -41.55 -23.26
C VAL A 370 12.74 -42.62 -22.17
N ALA A 371 13.38 -42.36 -21.02
CA ALA A 371 13.56 -43.35 -19.96
C ALA A 371 12.37 -43.38 -18.97
N SER A 372 11.81 -44.57 -18.73
CA SER A 372 10.73 -44.78 -17.76
C SER A 372 11.27 -45.11 -16.35
N ASP A 373 10.49 -44.84 -15.30
CA ASP A 373 10.75 -45.31 -13.93
C ASP A 373 10.96 -46.84 -13.84
N GLN A 374 10.34 -47.60 -14.75
CA GLN A 374 10.53 -49.04 -14.85
C GLN A 374 11.95 -49.39 -15.33
N ASP A 375 12.50 -48.61 -16.27
CA ASP A 375 13.87 -48.77 -16.77
C ASP A 375 14.89 -48.42 -15.68
N ARG A 376 14.58 -47.41 -14.87
CA ARG A 376 15.39 -47.04 -13.69
C ARG A 376 15.54 -48.19 -12.71
N ALA A 377 14.45 -48.87 -12.37
CA ALA A 377 14.49 -50.01 -11.47
C ALA A 377 15.31 -51.18 -12.04
N ILE A 378 15.21 -51.43 -13.35
CA ILE A 378 15.99 -52.47 -14.05
C ILE A 378 17.48 -52.14 -14.04
N VAL A 379 17.86 -50.89 -14.35
CA VAL A 379 19.26 -50.44 -14.38
C VAL A 379 19.87 -50.46 -12.99
N LEU A 380 19.16 -49.98 -11.97
CA LEU A 380 19.64 -50.03 -10.58
C LEU A 380 19.79 -51.47 -10.07
N ALA A 381 18.84 -52.36 -10.37
CA ALA A 381 18.93 -53.78 -10.02
C ALA A 381 20.15 -54.45 -10.68
N SER A 382 20.46 -54.09 -11.92
CA SER A 382 21.66 -54.56 -12.63
C SER A 382 22.96 -54.01 -12.01
N LEU A 383 23.00 -52.71 -11.69
CA LEU A 383 24.17 -52.04 -11.09
C LEU A 383 24.52 -52.56 -9.68
N PHE A 384 23.52 -52.92 -8.88
CA PHE A 384 23.71 -53.43 -7.52
C PHE A 384 23.75 -54.95 -7.41
N ARG A 385 23.69 -55.67 -8.54
CA ARG A 385 23.80 -57.13 -8.54
C ARG A 385 25.17 -57.54 -7.97
N PRO A 386 25.23 -58.49 -7.01
CA PRO A 386 26.50 -59.00 -6.52
C PRO A 386 27.30 -59.63 -7.66
N VAL A 387 28.60 -59.35 -7.69
CA VAL A 387 29.52 -59.99 -8.63
C VAL A 387 29.60 -61.47 -8.27
N VAL A 388 29.33 -62.34 -9.25
CA VAL A 388 29.54 -63.77 -9.10
C VAL A 388 30.95 -64.04 -9.62
N ASP A 389 31.95 -64.02 -8.75
CA ASP A 389 33.28 -64.49 -9.11
C ASP A 389 33.25 -66.03 -9.20
N GLY A 390 33.67 -66.58 -10.34
CA GLY A 390 33.74 -68.04 -10.54
C GLY A 390 34.67 -68.76 -9.56
N ILE A 391 35.41 -68.01 -8.73
CA ILE A 391 36.37 -68.49 -7.73
C ILE A 391 35.74 -69.47 -6.73
N VAL A 392 34.48 -69.28 -6.32
CA VAL A 392 33.86 -70.10 -5.27
C VAL A 392 33.24 -71.40 -5.80
N LYS A 393 32.99 -71.52 -7.11
CA LYS A 393 32.32 -72.69 -7.71
C LYS A 393 33.26 -73.70 -8.39
N ASP A 394 34.41 -73.25 -8.89
CA ASP A 394 35.30 -74.07 -9.74
C ASP A 394 36.49 -74.73 -9.00
N ASP A 395 36.40 -74.90 -7.68
CA ASP A 395 37.42 -75.61 -6.86
C ASP A 395 37.27 -77.14 -6.84
N GLY A 396 36.33 -77.68 -7.64
CA GLY A 396 36.30 -79.10 -7.95
C GLY A 396 37.49 -79.54 -8.82
N LEU A 397 38.20 -80.58 -8.39
CA LEU A 397 39.16 -81.29 -9.25
C LEU A 397 38.46 -81.66 -10.58
N PRO A 398 39.13 -81.56 -11.74
CA PRO A 398 38.59 -82.05 -13.01
C PRO A 398 38.13 -83.50 -12.81
N ALA A 399 36.89 -83.81 -13.17
CA ALA A 399 36.29 -85.13 -13.00
C ALA A 399 36.97 -86.15 -13.93
N ILE A 400 38.18 -86.57 -13.56
CA ILE A 400 38.90 -87.72 -14.13
C ILE A 400 39.00 -88.81 -13.06
N THR A 401 37.95 -88.94 -12.23
CA THR A 401 37.82 -90.06 -11.31
C THR A 401 37.19 -91.26 -12.05
N PRO A 402 37.66 -92.50 -11.83
CA PRO A 402 37.11 -93.70 -12.46
C PRO A 402 35.58 -93.83 -12.34
N ALA A 403 34.98 -93.28 -11.28
CA ALA A 403 33.53 -93.20 -11.07
C ALA A 403 32.79 -92.35 -12.12
N ALA A 404 33.38 -91.25 -12.61
CA ALA A 404 32.78 -90.40 -13.63
C ALA A 404 32.77 -91.06 -15.02
N ILE A 405 33.82 -91.84 -15.33
CA ILE A 405 33.92 -92.62 -16.58
C ILE A 405 32.91 -93.78 -16.58
N LEU A 406 32.71 -94.44 -15.42
CA LEU A 406 31.71 -95.50 -15.27
C LEU A 406 30.26 -94.97 -15.37
N SER A 407 29.99 -93.78 -14.86
CA SER A 407 28.70 -93.08 -15.01
C SER A 407 28.39 -92.75 -16.47
N GLY A 408 29.40 -92.33 -17.25
CA GLY A 408 29.25 -92.07 -18.69
C GLY A 408 29.00 -93.33 -19.52
N LEU A 409 29.59 -94.47 -19.14
CA LEU A 409 29.39 -95.75 -19.83
C LEU A 409 28.03 -96.40 -19.53
N ALA A 410 27.43 -96.11 -18.37
CA ALA A 410 26.11 -96.63 -17.98
C ALA A 410 24.94 -95.96 -18.73
N ILE A 411 25.17 -94.84 -19.42
CA ILE A 411 24.16 -94.05 -20.14
C ILE A 411 24.30 -94.25 -21.66
N GLY A 412 24.53 -95.50 -22.09
CA GLY A 412 24.51 -95.96 -23.49
C GLY A 412 23.23 -96.75 -23.81
N LYS A 413 22.36 -96.15 -24.64
CA LYS A 413 20.98 -96.50 -25.06
C LYS A 413 20.78 -97.92 -25.68
N PRO A 414 19.54 -98.48 -25.66
CA PRO A 414 18.74 -98.62 -26.90
C PRO A 414 17.22 -98.39 -26.64
N GLY A 415 16.31 -98.04 -27.55
CA GLY A 415 16.20 -97.92 -29.00
C GLY A 415 14.68 -97.86 -29.32
N GLY A 416 14.26 -97.30 -30.47
CA GLY A 416 12.85 -97.37 -30.90
C GLY A 416 12.43 -96.34 -31.96
N THR A 417 12.34 -96.79 -33.21
CA THR A 417 11.98 -96.08 -34.45
C THR A 417 10.49 -96.21 -34.85
N SER A 418 10.06 -95.29 -35.75
CA SER A 418 8.92 -95.34 -36.70
C SER A 418 7.53 -94.90 -36.15
N ALA A 419 6.59 -94.26 -36.85
CA ALA A 419 6.46 -93.68 -38.22
C ALA A 419 5.07 -92.99 -38.35
N GLY A 420 4.89 -92.12 -39.36
CA GLY A 420 3.59 -91.63 -39.90
C GLY A 420 3.08 -90.32 -39.26
N GLY A 421 2.73 -89.24 -39.97
CA GLY A 421 2.19 -89.14 -41.32
C GLY A 421 0.67 -88.89 -41.28
N THR A 422 0.26 -87.64 -41.03
CA THR A 422 -0.83 -86.89 -41.70
C THR A 422 -0.93 -85.50 -41.09
#